data_AF-Q0KK89-F1
#
_entry.id   AF-Q0KK89-F1
#
_cell.length_a   1.000
_cell.length_b   1.000
_cell.length_c   1.000
_cell.angle_alpha   90.00
_cell.angle_beta   90.00
_cell.angle_gamma   90.00
#
_symmetry.space_group_name_H-M   'P 1'
#
loop_
_entity.id
_entity.type
_entity.pdbx_description
1 polymer ?
#
loop_
_entity_poly.entity_id
_entity_poly.type
_entity_poly.pdbx_seq_one_letter_code
_entity_poly.pdbx_strand_id
1 'polypeptide(L)'
;RFSYYGMRALLILYFQRFLGWNDNLGTAIYHTFVALCYLTPILGALIADSWLGKFKTIVSLSIVYTIGQVVIAVSSINDLTDFNHDGTPDSISVHVALSMIGLVLIALGTGGIKPCVSAFGGDQFEEGQEKQRNRF
;
A
#
# COMPACT_ATOMS: atom_id res chain seq x y z
N ARG A 1 -4.58 -5.23 7.25
CA ARG A 1 -5.59 -4.19 7.63
C ARG A 1 -5.00 -3.15 8.59
N PHE A 2 -4.45 -3.55 9.74
CA PHE A 2 -3.82 -2.63 10.71
C PHE A 2 -2.78 -1.68 10.08
N SER A 3 -1.79 -2.25 9.37
CA SER A 3 -0.71 -1.49 8.73
C SER A 3 -1.20 -0.42 7.74
N TYR A 4 -2.28 -0.68 6.98
CA TYR A 4 -2.84 0.29 6.04
C TYR A 4 -3.46 1.50 6.74
N TYR A 5 -4.27 1.28 7.79
CA TYR A 5 -4.91 2.37 8.52
C TYR A 5 -3.89 3.18 9.34
N GLY A 6 -2.91 2.51 9.96
CA GLY A 6 -1.82 3.18 10.68
C GLY A 6 -1.00 4.08 9.76
N MET A 7 -0.54 3.55 8.62
CA MET A 7 0.20 4.35 7.64
C MET A 7 -0.65 5.51 7.11
N ARG A 8 -1.92 5.25 6.74
CA ARG A 8 -2.83 6.28 6.23
C ARG A 8 -3.08 7.42 7.23
N ALA A 9 -3.07 7.13 8.54
CA ALA A 9 -3.22 8.15 9.58
C ALA A 9 -1.98 9.06 9.70
N LEU A 10 -0.79 8.50 9.51
CA LEU A 10 0.48 9.23 9.63
C LEU A 10 0.92 9.90 8.32
N LEU A 11 0.37 9.48 7.18
CA LEU A 11 0.84 9.90 5.85
C LEU A 11 0.77 11.40 5.61
N ILE A 12 -0.31 12.07 6.04
CA ILE A 12 -0.45 13.52 5.87
C ILE A 12 0.55 14.29 6.74
N LEU A 13 0.79 13.79 7.97
CA LEU A 13 1.79 14.35 8.87
C LEU A 13 3.20 14.19 8.28
N TYR A 14 3.48 13.06 7.64
CA TYR A 14 4.73 12.84 6.93
C TYR A 14 4.91 13.86 5.79
N PHE A 15 3.90 14.07 4.94
CA PHE A 15 3.99 15.05 3.86
C PHE A 15 4.23 16.47 4.37
N GLN A 16 3.53 16.89 5.42
CA GLN A 16 3.62 18.25 5.94
C GLN A 16 4.89 18.49 6.76
N ARG A 17 5.20 17.57 7.69
CA ARG A 17 6.27 17.79 8.68
C ARG A 17 7.63 17.30 8.22
N PHE A 18 7.68 16.24 7.41
CA PHE A 18 8.94 15.68 6.93
C PHE A 18 9.29 16.17 5.54
N LEU A 19 8.37 16.07 4.57
CA LEU A 19 8.61 16.56 3.21
C LEU A 19 8.43 18.07 3.03
N GLY A 20 7.85 18.75 4.02
CA GLY A 20 7.64 20.20 3.98
C GLY A 20 6.63 20.64 2.91
N TRP A 21 5.72 19.77 2.49
CA TRP A 21 4.74 20.07 1.46
C TRP A 21 3.60 20.93 2.00
N ASN A 22 3.05 21.78 1.13
CA ASN A 22 1.85 22.54 1.45
C ASN A 22 0.63 21.62 1.57
N ASP A 23 -0.38 22.10 2.30
CA ASP A 23 -1.59 21.33 2.61
C ASP A 23 -2.33 20.86 1.35
N ASN A 24 -2.36 21.71 0.32
CA ASN A 24 -3.03 21.40 -0.94
C ASN A 24 -2.35 20.22 -1.67
N LEU A 25 -1.02 20.23 -1.78
CA LEU A 25 -0.26 19.16 -2.43
C LEU A 25 -0.33 17.86 -1.63
N GLY A 26 -0.15 17.94 -0.31
CA GLY A 26 -0.24 16.77 0.57
C GLY A 26 -1.61 16.10 0.49
N THR A 27 -2.68 16.91 0.48
CA THR A 27 -4.06 16.43 0.34
C THR A 27 -4.33 15.84 -1.04
N ALA A 28 -3.84 16.48 -2.12
CA ALA A 28 -3.98 15.99 -3.48
C ALA A 28 -3.33 14.61 -3.63
N ILE A 29 -2.06 14.46 -3.23
CA ILE A 29 -1.33 13.19 -3.32
C ILE A 29 -1.99 12.12 -2.44
N TYR A 30 -2.45 12.48 -1.25
CA TYR A 30 -3.19 11.55 -0.38
C TYR A 30 -4.44 11.00 -1.07
N HIS A 31 -5.27 11.87 -1.65
CA HIS A 31 -6.48 11.43 -2.35
C HIS A 31 -6.17 10.63 -3.61
N THR A 32 -5.12 10.99 -4.36
CA THR A 32 -4.66 10.20 -5.51
C THR A 32 -4.23 8.81 -5.07
N PHE A 33 -3.48 8.68 -3.97
CA PHE A 33 -3.10 7.38 -3.41
C PHE A 33 -4.34 6.55 -3.02
N VAL A 34 -5.31 7.17 -2.34
CA VAL A 34 -6.55 6.48 -1.95
C VAL A 34 -7.33 6.03 -3.20
N ALA A 35 -7.47 6.89 -4.21
CA ALA A 35 -8.12 6.54 -5.46
C ALA A 35 -7.43 5.36 -6.16
N LEU A 36 -6.09 5.36 -6.19
CA LEU A 36 -5.31 4.25 -6.75
C LEU A 36 -5.54 2.95 -5.97
N CYS A 37 -5.62 2.99 -4.64
CA CYS A 37 -5.96 1.83 -3.81
C CYS A 37 -7.36 1.26 -4.09
N TYR A 38 -8.28 2.06 -4.62
CA TYR A 38 -9.63 1.61 -5.02
C TYR A 38 -9.71 1.15 -6.48
N LEU A 39 -8.78 1.59 -7.34
CA LEU A 39 -8.73 1.20 -8.75
C LEU A 39 -7.96 -0.11 -8.97
N THR A 40 -6.84 -0.27 -8.27
CA THR A 40 -5.96 -1.45 -8.33
C THR A 40 -6.60 -2.81 -8.01
N PRO A 41 -7.69 -2.94 -7.23
CA PRO A 41 -8.42 -4.20 -7.09
C PRO A 41 -8.89 -4.80 -8.42
N ILE A 42 -9.30 -3.96 -9.37
CA ILE A 42 -9.77 -4.40 -10.70
C ILE A 42 -8.64 -5.12 -11.43
N LEU A 43 -7.45 -4.53 -11.43
CA LEU A 43 -6.26 -5.13 -12.04
C LEU A 43 -5.84 -6.41 -11.32
N GLY A 44 -5.87 -6.41 -9.99
CA GLY A 44 -5.52 -7.60 -9.19
C GLY A 44 -6.47 -8.78 -9.44
N ALA A 45 -7.77 -8.52 -9.55
CA ALA A 45 -8.77 -9.55 -9.85
C ALA A 45 -8.56 -10.15 -11.24
N LEU A 46 -8.35 -9.32 -12.27
CA LEU A 46 -8.08 -9.79 -13.63
C LEU A 46 -6.86 -10.73 -13.70
N ILE A 47 -5.78 -10.39 -12.98
CA ILE A 47 -4.57 -11.20 -12.91
C ILE A 47 -4.81 -12.52 -12.18
N ALA A 48 -5.57 -12.49 -11.07
CA ALA A 48 -5.90 -13.68 -10.29
C ALA A 48 -6.75 -14.67 -11.08
N ASP A 49 -7.74 -14.18 -11.82
CA ASP A 49 -8.68 -14.99 -12.58
C ASP A 49 -8.06 -15.53 -13.88
N SER A 50 -7.14 -14.79 -14.50
CA SER A 50 -6.58 -15.16 -15.80
C SER A 50 -5.35 -16.08 -15.70
N TRP A 51 -4.39 -15.78 -14.81
CA TRP A 51 -3.03 -16.33 -14.92
C TRP A 51 -2.50 -17.04 -13.67
N LEU A 52 -2.60 -16.42 -12.49
CA LEU A 52 -1.85 -16.87 -11.32
C LEU A 52 -2.68 -17.74 -10.35
N GLY A 53 -4.01 -17.64 -10.42
CA GLY A 53 -4.91 -18.18 -9.40
C GLY A 53 -4.93 -17.31 -8.14
N LYS A 54 -6.00 -17.46 -7.35
CA LYS A 54 -6.30 -16.60 -6.19
C LYS A 54 -5.19 -16.61 -5.13
N PHE A 55 -4.73 -17.80 -4.70
CA PHE A 55 -3.72 -17.93 -3.64
C PHE A 55 -2.37 -17.32 -4.00
N LYS A 56 -1.81 -17.64 -5.18
CA LYS A 56 -0.50 -17.10 -5.60
C LYS A 56 -0.55 -15.58 -5.78
N THR A 57 -1.68 -15.05 -6.27
CA THR A 57 -1.89 -13.61 -6.40
C THR A 57 -1.89 -12.91 -5.04
N ILE A 58 -2.58 -13.48 -4.03
CA ILE A 58 -2.59 -12.95 -2.66
C ILE A 58 -1.17 -12.89 -2.09
N VAL A 59 -0.40 -13.97 -2.21
CA VAL A 59 0.97 -14.04 -1.67
C VAL A 59 1.89 -13.04 -2.38
N SER A 60 1.87 -13.02 -3.72
CA SER A 60 2.71 -12.11 -4.51
C SER A 60 2.42 -10.64 -4.19
N LEU A 61 1.14 -10.25 -4.12
CA LEU A 61 0.77 -8.87 -3.79
C LEU A 61 1.05 -8.51 -2.33
N SER A 62 1.03 -9.48 -1.42
CA SER A 62 1.41 -9.27 -0.01
C SER A 62 2.90 -8.97 0.14
N ILE A 63 3.75 -9.59 -0.69
CA ILE A 63 5.18 -9.29 -0.75
C ILE A 63 5.38 -7.85 -1.27
N VAL A 64 4.73 -7.50 -2.39
CA VAL A 64 4.79 -6.14 -2.96
C VAL A 64 4.32 -5.08 -1.95
N TYR A 65 3.23 -5.35 -1.23
CA TYR A 65 2.73 -4.48 -0.16
C TYR A 65 3.77 -4.27 0.94
N THR A 66 4.40 -5.36 1.40
CA THR A 66 5.42 -5.31 2.45
C THR A 66 6.65 -4.52 1.99
N ILE A 67 7.12 -4.75 0.76
CA ILE A 67 8.23 -3.99 0.18
C ILE A 67 7.89 -2.50 0.14
N GLY A 68 6.68 -2.13 -0.31
CA GLY A 68 6.25 -0.73 -0.32
C GLY A 68 6.28 -0.07 1.06
N GLN A 69 5.86 -0.80 2.11
CA GLN A 69 5.95 -0.32 3.49
C GLN A 69 7.41 -0.14 3.96
N VAL A 70 8.31 -1.05 3.59
CA VAL A 70 9.75 -0.92 3.89
C VAL A 70 10.34 0.29 3.17
N VAL A 71 9.98 0.52 1.91
CA VAL A 71 10.46 1.66 1.13
C VAL A 71 10.02 2.99 1.77
N ILE A 72 8.77 3.10 2.23
CA ILE A 72 8.31 4.29 2.97
C ILE A 72 9.03 4.44 4.32
N ALA A 73 9.29 3.33 5.03
CA ALA A 73 10.04 3.40 6.29
C ALA A 73 11.46 3.93 6.03
N VAL A 74 12.14 3.43 5.01
CA VAL A 74 13.48 3.89 4.60
C VAL A 74 13.44 5.36 4.14
N SER A 75 12.40 5.79 3.42
CA SER A 75 12.27 7.19 3.00
C SER A 75 12.05 8.16 4.16
N SER A 76 11.78 7.68 5.38
CA SER A 76 11.63 8.51 6.58
C SER A 76 12.91 8.63 7.41
N ILE A 77 14.01 8.00 7.00
CA ILE A 77 15.30 8.03 7.72
C ILE A 77 16.16 9.18 7.20
N ASN A 78 16.32 10.25 7.98
CA ASN A 78 17.14 11.43 7.61
C ASN A 78 18.59 11.07 7.26
N ASP A 79 19.21 10.15 8.04
CA ASP A 79 20.57 9.66 7.86
C ASP A 79 20.87 9.09 6.46
N LEU A 80 19.84 8.81 5.65
CA LEU A 80 20.02 8.33 4.28
C LEU A 80 20.65 9.38 3.35
N THR A 81 20.40 10.66 3.60
CA THR A 81 20.95 11.77 2.81
C THR A 81 21.62 12.85 3.65
N ASP A 82 21.67 12.70 4.97
CA ASP A 82 22.37 13.58 5.89
C ASP A 82 23.87 13.21 5.95
N PHE A 83 24.68 13.75 5.04
CA PHE A 83 26.13 13.48 4.99
C PHE A 83 26.92 14.35 5.97
N ASN A 84 26.34 15.48 6.39
CA ASN A 84 26.96 16.42 7.30
C ASN A 84 26.63 16.14 8.80
N HIS A 85 25.77 15.14 9.06
CA HIS A 85 25.27 14.73 10.37
C HIS A 85 24.62 15.88 11.16
N ASP A 86 23.92 16.78 10.48
CA ASP A 86 23.24 17.93 11.10
C ASP A 86 21.80 17.61 11.57
N GLY A 87 21.31 16.41 11.26
CA GLY A 87 19.97 15.93 11.59
C GLY A 87 18.92 16.27 10.52
N THR A 88 19.32 16.88 9.41
CA THR A 88 18.44 17.25 8.29
C THR A 88 18.90 16.59 6.99
N PRO A 89 17.96 16.14 6.13
CA PRO A 89 18.32 15.48 4.88
C PRO A 89 18.81 16.50 3.85
N ASP A 90 20.04 16.31 3.33
CA ASP A 90 20.63 17.19 2.31
C ASP A 90 19.87 17.10 0.97
N SER A 91 19.22 15.97 0.68
CA SER A 91 18.53 15.73 -0.58
C SER A 91 17.09 15.25 -0.40
N ILE A 92 16.18 16.20 -0.16
CA ILE A 92 14.75 15.93 -0.02
C ILE A 92 14.14 15.22 -1.24
N SER A 93 14.72 15.42 -2.44
CA SER A 93 14.26 14.79 -3.69
C SER A 93 14.32 13.26 -3.64
N VAL A 94 15.33 12.69 -2.98
CA VAL A 94 15.46 11.23 -2.83
C VAL A 94 14.34 10.69 -1.93
N HIS A 95 14.07 11.36 -0.81
CA HIS A 95 12.99 11.00 0.09
C HIS A 95 11.61 11.08 -0.59
N VAL A 96 11.39 12.12 -1.39
CA VAL A 96 10.18 12.24 -2.21
C VAL A 96 10.06 11.08 -3.19
N ALA A 97 11.10 10.79 -3.95
CA ALA A 97 11.08 9.72 -4.96
C ALA A 97 10.80 8.35 -4.33
N LEU A 98 11.51 8.00 -3.26
CA LEU A 98 11.29 6.75 -2.52
C LEU A 98 9.87 6.69 -1.96
N SER A 99 9.35 7.79 -1.40
CA SER A 99 7.99 7.85 -0.88
C SER A 99 6.94 7.63 -1.97
N MET A 100 7.10 8.23 -3.15
CA MET A 100 6.18 8.02 -4.26
C MET A 100 6.20 6.58 -4.76
N ILE A 101 7.40 5.98 -4.87
CA ILE A 101 7.56 4.56 -5.25
C ILE A 101 6.88 3.66 -4.20
N GLY A 102 7.13 3.91 -2.91
CA GLY A 102 6.53 3.18 -1.81
C GLY A 102 5.00 3.26 -1.83
N LEU A 103 4.42 4.44 -2.05
CA LEU A 103 2.97 4.63 -2.14
C LEU A 103 2.35 3.88 -3.31
N VAL A 104 2.99 3.87 -4.48
CA VAL A 104 2.52 3.11 -5.64
C VAL A 104 2.55 1.60 -5.35
N LEU A 105 3.64 1.09 -4.78
CA LEU A 105 3.75 -0.33 -4.41
C LEU A 105 2.69 -0.73 -3.38
N ILE A 106 2.47 0.11 -2.36
CA ILE A 106 1.43 -0.13 -1.37
C ILE A 106 0.04 -0.12 -2.00
N ALA A 107 -0.24 0.82 -2.90
CA ALA A 107 -1.52 0.92 -3.59
C ALA A 107 -1.80 -0.34 -4.42
N LEU A 108 -0.81 -0.80 -5.19
CA LEU A 108 -0.90 -2.04 -5.97
C LEU A 108 -1.12 -3.26 -5.08
N GLY A 109 -0.35 -3.37 -3.99
CA GLY A 109 -0.47 -4.49 -3.05
C GLY A 109 -1.81 -4.52 -2.32
N THR A 110 -2.24 -3.40 -1.71
CA THR A 110 -3.49 -3.34 -0.92
C THR A 110 -4.73 -3.54 -1.79
N GLY A 111 -4.70 -3.04 -3.03
CA GLY A 111 -5.82 -3.13 -3.96
C GLY A 111 -6.10 -4.56 -4.37
N GLY A 112 -5.10 -5.29 -4.87
CA GLY A 112 -5.34 -6.63 -5.39
C GLY A 112 -5.48 -7.73 -4.32
N ILE A 113 -5.02 -7.51 -3.09
CA ILE A 113 -5.23 -8.49 -1.99
C ILE A 113 -6.72 -8.56 -1.60
N LYS A 114 -7.41 -7.41 -1.49
CA LYS A 114 -8.79 -7.34 -0.98
C LYS A 114 -9.81 -8.22 -1.74
N PRO A 115 -9.93 -8.14 -3.09
CA PRO A 115 -10.91 -8.96 -3.81
C PRO A 115 -10.55 -10.45 -3.76
N CYS A 116 -9.26 -10.78 -3.86
CA CYS A 116 -8.79 -12.15 -3.90
C CYS A 116 -8.98 -12.87 -2.56
N VAL A 117 -8.73 -12.19 -1.43
CA VAL A 117 -8.91 -12.79 -0.10
C VAL A 117 -10.38 -13.08 0.20
N SER A 118 -11.30 -12.19 -0.17
CA SER A 118 -12.74 -12.43 0.01
C SER A 118 -13.20 -13.61 -0.84
N ALA A 119 -12.78 -13.68 -2.11
CA ALA A 119 -13.12 -14.80 -2.99
C ALA A 119 -12.52 -16.13 -2.49
N PHE A 120 -11.25 -16.14 -2.10
CA PHE A 120 -10.57 -17.33 -1.59
C PHE A 120 -11.16 -17.83 -0.28
N GLY A 121 -11.57 -16.92 0.62
CA GLY A 121 -12.26 -17.28 1.86
C GLY A 121 -13.61 -17.94 1.62
N GLY A 122 -14.36 -17.48 0.61
CA GLY A 122 -15.61 -18.11 0.17
C GLY A 122 -15.40 -19.53 -0.38
N ASP A 123 -14.28 -19.77 -1.07
CA ASP A 123 -13.94 -21.09 -1.62
C ASP A 123 -13.55 -22.13 -0.55
N GLN A 124 -13.37 -21.74 0.72
CA GLN A 124 -13.02 -22.68 1.80
C GLN A 124 -14.22 -23.49 2.33
N PHE A 125 -15.44 -23.16 1.91
CA PHE A 125 -16.65 -23.86 2.38
C PHE A 125 -17.03 -25.01 1.44
N GLU A 126 -17.22 -26.20 2.00
CA GLU A 126 -17.63 -27.40 1.26
C GLU A 126 -19.13 -27.36 0.87
N GLU A 127 -19.51 -28.19 -0.11
CA GLU A 127 -20.91 -28.37 -0.52
C GLU A 127 -21.75 -28.90 0.66
N GLY A 128 -22.66 -28.05 1.18
CA GLY A 128 -23.47 -28.32 2.37
C GLY A 128 -23.35 -27.25 3.47
N GLN A 129 -22.32 -26.40 3.43
CA GLN A 129 -22.09 -25.32 4.40
C GLN A 129 -22.68 -23.96 3.97
N GLU A 130 -23.78 -23.95 3.23
CA GLU A 130 -24.35 -22.72 2.64
C GLU A 130 -24.77 -21.68 3.69
N LYS A 131 -25.29 -22.13 4.84
CA LYS A 131 -25.65 -21.24 5.96
C LYS A 131 -24.43 -20.52 6.56
N GLN A 132 -23.26 -21.16 6.55
CA GLN A 132 -22.02 -20.57 7.07
C GLN A 132 -21.38 -19.64 6.02
N ARG A 133 -21.46 -20.01 4.73
CA ARG A 133 -21.03 -19.19 3.59
C ARG A 133 -21.81 -17.87 3.50
N ASN A 134 -23.13 -17.87 3.70
CA ASN A 134 -23.97 -16.67 3.67
C ASN A 134 -23.75 -15.70 4.86
N ARG A 135 -22.97 -16.12 5.87
CA ARG A 135 -22.64 -15.30 7.03
C ARG A 135 -21.31 -14.54 6.86
N PHE A 136 -20.55 -14.86 5.81
CA PHE A 136 -19.33 -14.19 5.36
C PHE A 136 -19.65 -13.13 4.29
#